data_AF-A0A0H2MW57-F1
#
_entry.id   AF-A0A0H2MW57-F1
#
_cell.length_a   1.000
_cell.length_b   1.000
_cell.length_c   1.000
_cell.angle_alpha   90.00
_cell.angle_beta   90.00
_cell.angle_gamma   90.00
#
_symmetry.space_group_name_H-M   'P 1'
#
loop_
_entity.id
_entity.type
_entity.pdbx_description
1 polymer ?
#
loop_
_entity_poly.entity_id
_entity_poly.type
_entity_poly.pdbx_seq_one_letter_code
_entity_poly.pdbx_strand_id
1 'polypeptide(L)' 'METRVQEAIRCAQLLEIDVHDKNVRGCMVAAIMCEQVHESNLGTLLNLAYTSQSIVFLHALKQTEEFKLIHSLLSKHLD' A
#
# COMPACT_ATOMS: atom_id res chain seq x y z
N MET A 1 -3.86 -12.41 -1.92
CA MET A 1 -3.16 -11.21 -2.40
C MET A 1 -4.12 -10.27 -3.14
N GLU A 2 -4.85 -10.73 -4.15
CA GLU A 2 -5.88 -9.94 -4.87
C GLU A 2 -6.85 -9.21 -3.93
N THR A 3 -7.47 -9.92 -2.99
CA THR A 3 -8.45 -9.38 -2.03
C THR A 3 -7.84 -8.25 -1.18
N ARG A 4 -6.58 -8.39 -0.76
CA ARG A 4 -5.86 -7.35 0.01
C ARG A 4 -5.62 -6.10 -0.83
N VAL A 5 -5.28 -6.25 -2.12
CA VAL A 5 -5.09 -5.11 -3.03
C VAL A 5 -6.40 -4.35 -3.20
N GLN A 6 -7.49 -5.06 -3.44
CA GLN A 6 -8.82 -4.46 -3.57
C GLN A 6 -9.24 -3.73 -2.29
N GLU A 7 -8.98 -4.34 -1.13
CA GLU A 7 -9.26 -3.71 0.16
C GLU A 7 -8.39 -2.47 0.41
N ALA A 8 -7.10 -2.49 0.03
CA ALA A 8 -6.23 -1.33 0.12
C ALA A 8 -6.73 -0.15 -0.72
N ILE A 9 -7.19 -0.42 -1.95
CA ILE A 9 -7.75 0.58 -2.85
C ILE A 9 -9.05 1.15 -2.25
N ARG A 10 -9.94 0.27 -1.78
CA ARG A 10 -11.19 0.66 -1.10
C ARG A 10 -10.91 1.56 0.10
N CYS A 11 -9.93 1.21 0.94
CA CYS A 11 -9.52 2.01 2.08
C CYS A 11 -8.92 3.35 1.66
N ALA A 12 -8.05 3.39 0.63
CA ALA A 12 -7.47 4.62 0.13
C ALA A 12 -8.54 5.61 -0.36
N GLN A 13 -9.56 5.11 -1.07
CA GLN A 13 -10.71 5.90 -1.51
C GLN A 13 -11.51 6.45 -0.33
N LEU A 14 -11.81 5.63 0.68
CA LEU A 14 -12.54 6.06 1.88
C LEU A 14 -11.78 7.09 2.72
N LEU A 15 -10.44 7.03 2.69
CA LEU A 15 -9.56 7.96 3.39
C LEU A 15 -9.18 9.19 2.54
N GLU A 16 -9.72 9.31 1.32
CA GLU A 16 -9.42 10.38 0.37
C GLU A 16 -7.91 10.54 0.10
N ILE A 17 -7.20 9.42 0.08
CA ILE A 17 -5.74 9.36 -0.16
C ILE A 17 -5.46 9.46 -1.66
N ASP A 18 -4.55 10.34 -2.06
CA ASP A 18 -4.13 10.49 -3.46
C ASP A 18 -3.26 9.30 -3.92
N VAL A 19 -3.90 8.33 -4.56
CA VAL A 19 -3.26 7.11 -5.09
C VAL A 19 -2.36 7.33 -6.31
N HIS A 20 -2.27 8.56 -6.84
CA HIS A 20 -1.34 8.89 -7.92
C HIS A 20 0.03 9.34 -7.41
N ASP A 21 0.16 9.64 -6.11
CA ASP A 21 1.43 9.92 -5.48
C ASP A 21 2.30 8.65 -5.32
N LYS A 22 3.58 8.75 -5.70
CA LYS A 22 4.51 7.60 -5.72
C LYS A 22 4.92 7.11 -4.32
N ASN A 23 4.90 7.98 -3.33
CA ASN A 23 5.15 7.60 -1.94
C ASN A 23 3.89 6.98 -1.33
N VAL A 24 2.71 7.50 -1.67
CA VAL A 24 1.43 6.90 -1.30
C VAL A 24 1.30 5.48 -1.84
N ARG A 25 1.56 5.25 -3.14
CA ARG A 25 1.59 3.89 -3.70
C ARG A 25 2.60 3.00 -2.95
N GLY A 26 3.72 3.57 -2.50
CA GLY A 26 4.67 2.89 -1.61
C GLY A 26 4.07 2.49 -0.26
N CYS A 27 3.33 3.40 0.39
CA CYS A 27 2.63 3.13 1.64
C CYS A 27 1.53 2.07 1.47
N MET A 28 0.80 2.10 0.36
CA MET A 28 -0.19 1.07 0.02
C MET A 28 0.45 -0.30 -0.10
N VAL A 29 1.54 -0.42 -0.85
CA VAL A 29 2.27 -1.69 -1.00
C VAL A 29 2.81 -2.17 0.34
N ALA A 30 3.38 -1.29 1.17
CA ALA A 30 3.85 -1.64 2.50
C ALA A 30 2.73 -2.18 3.41
N ALA A 31 1.53 -1.59 3.34
CA ALA A 31 0.38 -2.08 4.09
C ALA A 31 -0.10 -3.46 3.57
N ILE A 32 -0.11 -3.66 2.26
CA ILE A 32 -0.50 -4.93 1.62
C ILE A 32 0.47 -6.06 2.03
N MET A 33 1.79 -5.79 1.99
CA MET A 33 2.88 -6.71 2.37
C MET A 33 2.82 -7.17 3.83
N CYS A 34 2.12 -6.44 4.71
CA CYS A 34 2.03 -6.82 6.11
C CYS A 34 1.00 -7.95 6.32
N GLU A 35 1.35 -9.18 5.92
CA GLU A 35 0.45 -10.36 5.96
C GLU A 35 -0.05 -10.70 7.37
N GLN A 36 0.69 -10.27 8.40
CA GLN A 36 0.32 -10.40 9.81
C GLN A 36 -1.00 -9.67 10.14
N VAL A 37 -1.35 -8.65 9.35
CA VAL A 37 -2.51 -7.78 9.58
C VAL A 37 -3.68 -8.28 8.75
N HIS A 38 -4.77 -8.63 9.44
CA HIS A 38 -6.03 -9.03 8.80
C HIS A 38 -6.59 -7.92 7.89
N GLU A 39 -7.30 -8.28 6.83
CA GLU A 39 -7.84 -7.35 5.83
C GLU A 39 -8.71 -6.23 6.44
N SER A 40 -9.50 -6.56 7.47
CA SER A 40 -10.32 -5.58 8.20
C SER A 40 -9.51 -4.46 8.87
N ASN A 41 -8.21 -4.65 9.10
CA ASN A 41 -7.32 -3.68 9.74
C ASN A 41 -6.41 -2.97 8.74
N LEU A 42 -6.54 -3.27 7.44
CA LEU A 42 -5.68 -2.73 6.40
C LEU A 42 -5.82 -1.21 6.28
N GLY A 43 -7.03 -0.67 6.45
CA GLY A 43 -7.28 0.77 6.44
C GLY A 43 -6.55 1.51 7.57
N THR A 44 -6.53 0.94 8.77
CA THR A 44 -5.77 1.49 9.91
C THR A 44 -4.27 1.49 9.63
N LEU A 45 -3.75 0.38 9.09
CA LEU A 45 -2.33 0.27 8.74
C LEU A 45 -1.96 1.23 7.60
N LEU A 46 -2.80 1.35 6.58
CA LEU A 46 -2.60 2.29 5.47
C LEU A 46 -2.55 3.73 5.98
N ASN A 47 -3.47 4.11 6.86
CA ASN A 47 -3.49 5.45 7.45
C ASN A 47 -2.21 5.72 8.27
N LEU A 48 -1.73 4.74 9.04
CA LEU A 48 -0.47 4.85 9.77
C LEU A 48 0.73 5.00 8.83
N ALA A 49 0.81 4.19 7.78
CA ALA A 49 1.87 4.28 6.77
C ALA A 49 1.83 5.62 6.03
N TYR A 50 0.64 6.11 5.68
CA TYR A 50 0.42 7.36 4.97
C TYR A 50 0.75 8.61 5.82
N THR A 51 0.49 8.58 7.13
CA THR A 51 0.76 9.72 8.02
C THR A 51 2.21 9.78 8.50
N SER A 52 2.91 8.64 8.54
CA SER A 52 4.31 8.55 9.00
C SER A 52 5.37 8.58 7.89
N GLN A 53 4.97 8.30 6.64
CA GLN A 53 5.80 8.19 5.40
C GLN A 53 7.32 8.17 5.63
N SER A 54 7.85 7.08 6.22
CA SER A 54 9.29 6.99 6.41
C SER A 54 10.01 6.76 5.07
N ILE A 55 10.51 7.84 4.47
CA ILE A 55 11.11 7.86 3.12
C ILE A 55 12.26 6.85 3.00
N VAL A 56 13.12 6.76 4.02
CA VAL A 56 14.27 5.84 4.02
C VAL A 56 13.81 4.39 3.93
N PHE A 57 12.81 4.00 4.73
CA PHE A 57 12.27 2.65 4.68
C PHE A 57 11.51 2.38 3.40
N LEU A 58 10.73 3.34 2.88
CA LEU A 58 10.06 3.20 1.58
C LEU A 58 11.06 3.00 0.44
N HIS A 59 12.18 3.72 0.45
CA HIS A 59 13.25 3.52 -0.53
C HIS A 59 13.89 2.15 -0.44
N ALA A 60 14.17 1.65 0.77
CA ALA A 60 14.67 0.30 0.98
C ALA A 60 13.66 -0.76 0.51
N LEU A 61 12.38 -0.57 0.85
CA LEU A 61 11.30 -1.50 0.50
C LEU A 61 11.08 -1.58 -1.01
N LYS A 62 11.17 -0.45 -1.73
CA LYS A 62 11.08 -0.39 -3.21
C LYS A 62 12.10 -1.27 -3.94
N GLN A 63 13.20 -1.66 -3.27
CA GLN A 63 14.22 -2.53 -3.87
C GLN A 63 13.86 -4.02 -3.79
N THR A 64 12.89 -4.42 -2.98
CA THR A 64 12.56 -5.83 -2.78
C THR A 64 11.72 -6.37 -3.93
N GLU A 65 11.88 -7.66 -4.26
CA GLU A 65 11.08 -8.32 -5.31
C GLU A 65 9.60 -8.39 -4.95
N GLU A 66 9.30 -8.64 -3.68
CA GLU A 66 7.94 -8.66 -3.17
C GLU A 66 7.24 -7.32 -3.37
N PHE A 67 7.93 -6.21 -3.09
CA PHE A 67 7.40 -4.87 -3.36
C PHE A 67 7.10 -4.69 -4.85
N LYS A 68 8.03 -5.05 -5.74
CA LYS A 68 7.84 -4.89 -7.20
C LYS A 68 6.65 -5.69 -7.72
N LEU A 69 6.46 -6.91 -7.21
CA LEU A 69 5.33 -7.78 -7.55
C LEU A 69 4.00 -7.16 -7.13
N ILE A 70 3.89 -6.74 -5.86
CA ILE A 70 2.65 -6.14 -5.33
C ILE A 70 2.39 -4.78 -5.95
N HIS A 71 3.42 -3.97 -6.17
CA HIS A 71 3.29 -2.68 -6.86
C HIS A 71 2.81 -2.84 -8.30
N SER A 72 3.27 -3.87 -9.02
CA SER A 72 2.78 -4.22 -10.35
C SER A 72 1.30 -4.61 -10.31
N LEU A 73 0.90 -5.45 -9.35
CA LEU A 73 -0.50 -5.84 -9.17
C LEU A 73 -1.39 -4.65 -8.82
N LEU A 74 -0.94 -3.78 -7.92
CA LEU A 74 -1.64 -2.56 -7.54
C LEU A 74 -1.80 -1.61 -8.73
N SER A 75 -0.74 -1.41 -9.52
CA SER A 75 -0.77 -0.52 -10.69
C SER A 75 -1.79 -0.99 -11.73
N LYS A 76 -1.89 -2.30 -11.99
CA LYS A 76 -2.92 -2.88 -12.89
C LYS A 76 -4.37 -2.61 -12.46
N HIS A 77 -4.61 -2.29 -11.19
CA HIS A 77 -5.94 -1.98 -10.68
C HIS A 77 -6.23 -0.48 -10.62
N LEU A 78 -5.19 0.36 -10.68
CA LEU A 78 -5.28 1.82 -10.56
C LEU A 78 -5.14 2.55 -11.90
N ASP A 79 -4.54 1.91 -12.90
CA ASP A 79 -4.36 2.40 -14.27
C ASP A 79 -5.42 1.77 -15.20
#